data_AF-A0A3B4XBJ4-F1
#
_entry.id   AF-A0A3B4XBJ4-F1
#
_cell.length_a   1.000
_cell.length_b   1.000
_cell.length_c   1.000
_cell.angle_alpha   90.00
_cell.angle_beta   90.00
_cell.angle_gamma   90.00
#
_symmetry.space_group_name_H-M   'P 1'
#
loop_
_entity.id
_entity.type
_entity.pdbx_description
1 polymer ?
#
loop_
_entity_poly.entity_id
_entity_poly.type
_entity_poly.pdbx_seq_one_letter_code
_entity_poly.pdbx_strand_id
1 'polypeptide(L)'
;QASRSAAIDKNYDIEKSQLGSGNFAVVKLATYKGPEKSGVPLKKGDKVAVKQIDKAKVEDMNDITREIEIMQNTKHPNVITLFEIYDEPKRIQNVVHRDLK
;
A
#
# COMPACT_ATOMS: atom_id res chain seq x y z
N GLN A 1 -10.68 -0.56 -7.01
CA GLN A 1 -10.31 -1.16 -8.31
C GLN A 1 -8.83 -1.51 -8.24
N ALA A 2 -8.46 -2.78 -8.42
CA ALA A 2 -7.05 -3.20 -8.42
C ALA A 2 -6.45 -2.86 -9.79
N SER A 3 -5.53 -1.89 -9.81
CA SER A 3 -4.74 -1.56 -11.00
C SER A 3 -3.71 -2.67 -11.23
N ARG A 4 -4.09 -3.74 -11.92
CA ARG A 4 -3.15 -4.73 -12.46
C ARG A 4 -2.27 -4.04 -13.48
N SER A 5 -0.95 -4.06 -13.31
CA SER A 5 0.08 -3.65 -14.29
C SER A 5 0.63 -2.20 -14.26
N ALA A 6 0.70 -1.52 -13.11
CA ALA A 6 1.59 -0.36 -13.00
C ALA A 6 2.65 -0.63 -11.94
N ALA A 7 3.94 -0.45 -12.27
CA ALA A 7 4.97 -0.37 -11.24
C ALA A 7 4.64 0.80 -10.32
N ILE A 8 4.55 0.55 -9.01
CA ILE A 8 4.25 1.56 -7.99
C ILE A 8 5.15 2.81 -8.12
N ASP A 9 6.38 2.61 -8.61
CA ASP A 9 7.40 3.64 -8.81
C ASP A 9 6.99 4.73 -9.81
N LYS A 10 5.95 4.50 -10.62
CA LYS A 10 5.38 5.55 -11.48
C LYS A 10 4.71 6.65 -10.66
N ASN A 11 4.02 6.28 -9.59
CA ASN A 11 3.18 7.19 -8.80
C ASN A 11 3.76 7.51 -7.43
N TYR A 12 4.74 6.72 -6.95
CA TYR A 12 5.35 6.90 -5.64
C TYR A 12 6.87 6.91 -5.74
N ASP A 13 7.51 7.68 -4.86
CA ASP A 13 8.94 7.59 -4.59
C ASP A 13 9.14 6.88 -3.24
N ILE A 14 9.61 5.64 -3.26
CA ILE A 14 9.73 4.78 -2.08
C ILE A 14 11.12 4.96 -1.47
N GLU A 15 11.16 5.32 -0.18
CA GLU A 15 12.42 5.46 0.54
C GLU A 15 13.16 4.13 0.68
N LYS A 16 14.49 4.19 0.78
CA LYS A 16 15.33 2.99 0.98
C LYS A 16 15.18 2.42 2.38
N SER A 17 15.00 3.28 3.38
CA SER A 17 14.79 2.95 4.78
C SER A 17 13.46 2.22 4.99
N GLN A 18 13.48 1.19 5.83
CA GLN A 18 12.26 0.57 6.33
C GLN A 18 11.74 1.35 7.55
N LEU A 19 10.43 1.57 7.61
CA LEU A 19 9.72 2.01 8.80
C LEU A 19 9.44 0.86 9.75
N GLY A 20 9.33 -0.35 9.21
CA GLY A 20 9.12 -1.56 9.97
C GLY A 20 9.25 -2.82 9.12
N SER A 21 9.36 -3.96 9.78
CA SER A 21 9.33 -5.28 9.18
C SER A 21 8.35 -6.16 9.92
N GLY A 22 7.71 -7.05 9.19
CA GLY A 22 6.90 -8.15 9.69
C GLY A 22 7.34 -9.46 9.04
N ASN A 23 6.64 -10.54 9.36
CA ASN A 23 7.03 -11.90 8.97
C ASN A 23 7.27 -12.06 7.45
N PHE A 24 6.36 -11.52 6.64
CA PHE A 24 6.38 -11.67 5.18
C PHE A 24 6.50 -10.34 4.44
N ALA A 25 6.67 -9.23 5.17
CA ALA A 25 6.53 -7.90 4.62
C ALA A 25 7.49 -6.88 5.23
N VAL A 26 7.87 -5.90 4.42
CA VAL A 26 8.56 -4.69 4.89
C VAL A 26 7.70 -3.48 4.63
N VAL A 27 7.66 -2.55 5.58
CA VAL A 27 6.95 -1.29 5.46
C VAL A 27 7.95 -0.19 5.21
N LYS A 28 7.72 0.63 4.18
CA LYS A 28 8.58 1.75 3.81
C LYS A 28 7.77 3.02 3.69
N LEU A 29 8.42 4.15 3.95
CA LEU A 29 7.85 5.47 3.66
C LEU A 29 7.91 5.69 2.16
N ALA A 30 6.88 6.30 1.59
CA ALA A 30 6.90 6.76 0.22
C ALA A 30 6.23 8.12 0.09
N THR A 31 6.64 8.87 -0.93
CA THR A 31 6.06 10.17 -1.27
C THR A 31 5.24 10.04 -2.55
N TYR A 32 3.98 10.48 -2.52
CA TYR A 32 3.14 10.49 -3.71
C TYR A 32 3.63 11.53 -4.72
N LYS A 33 3.87 11.11 -5.96
CA LYS A 33 4.29 11.96 -7.08
C LYS A 33 3.37 11.88 -8.30
N GLY A 34 2.32 11.05 -8.23
CA GLY A 34 1.36 10.83 -9.30
C GLY A 34 0.38 12.00 -9.50
N PRO A 35 -0.43 11.96 -10.57
CA PRO A 35 -1.50 12.92 -10.79
C PRO A 35 -2.63 12.76 -9.76
N GLU A 36 -3.42 13.79 -9.51
CA GLU A 36 -4.62 13.66 -8.68
C GLU A 36 -5.59 12.65 -9.32
N LYS A 37 -6.09 11.70 -8.52
CA LYS A 37 -7.01 10.65 -8.97
C LYS A 37 -8.34 10.81 -8.24
N SER A 38 -9.43 10.80 -9.00
CA SER A 38 -10.77 10.78 -8.41
C SER A 38 -10.93 9.57 -7.48
N GLY A 39 -11.35 9.83 -6.24
CA GLY A 39 -11.53 8.79 -5.21
C GLY A 39 -10.28 8.41 -4.41
N VAL A 40 -9.12 9.03 -4.68
CA VAL A 40 -7.91 8.89 -3.85
C VAL A 40 -7.54 10.28 -3.31
N PRO A 41 -7.71 10.56 -2.00
CA PRO A 41 -7.44 11.86 -1.39
C PRO A 41 -5.94 12.13 -1.18
N LEU A 42 -5.09 11.71 -2.12
CA LEU A 42 -3.64 11.95 -2.08
C LEU A 42 -3.25 13.09 -3.00
N LYS A 43 -2.48 14.04 -2.48
CA LYS A 43 -1.87 15.15 -3.19
C LYS A 43 -0.39 14.90 -3.39
N LYS A 44 0.17 15.51 -4.44
CA LYS A 44 1.61 15.43 -4.70
C LYS A 44 2.39 15.94 -3.48
N GLY A 45 3.33 15.13 -3.00
CA GLY A 45 4.10 15.40 -1.78
C GLY A 45 3.55 14.70 -0.53
N ASP A 46 2.36 14.10 -0.57
CA ASP A 46 1.81 13.38 0.57
C ASP A 46 2.64 12.15 0.89
N LYS A 47 2.85 11.93 2.19
CA LYS A 47 3.59 10.78 2.73
C LYS A 47 2.64 9.62 2.98
N VAL A 48 2.99 8.46 2.45
CA VAL A 48 2.24 7.22 2.61
C VAL A 48 3.15 6.10 3.11
N ALA A 49 2.57 5.07 3.72
CA ALA A 49 3.29 3.85 4.02
C ALA A 49 3.00 2.80 2.93
N VAL A 50 4.06 2.13 2.47
CA VAL A 50 3.98 1.05 1.49
C VAL A 50 4.39 -0.24 2.17
N LYS A 51 3.43 -1.15 2.36
CA LYS A 51 3.69 -2.51 2.83
C LYS A 51 4.02 -3.38 1.62
N GLN A 52 5.28 -3.77 1.47
CA GLN A 52 5.76 -4.67 0.43
C GLN A 52 5.76 -6.11 0.95
N ILE A 53 4.92 -6.97 0.38
CA ILE A 53 4.75 -8.37 0.75
C ILE A 53 5.41 -9.24 -0.32
N ASP A 54 6.31 -10.13 0.10
CA ASP A 54 6.95 -11.10 -0.80
C ASP A 54 6.10 -12.36 -0.88
N LYS A 55 5.51 -12.63 -2.04
CA LYS A 55 4.62 -13.78 -2.23
C LYS A 55 5.33 -15.11 -2.00
N ALA A 56 6.64 -15.17 -2.21
CA ALA A 56 7.41 -16.40 -2.01
C ALA A 56 7.61 -16.74 -0.52
N LYS A 57 7.45 -15.74 0.38
CA LYS A 57 7.57 -15.95 1.82
C LYS A 57 6.25 -16.30 2.49
N VAL A 58 5.15 -16.19 1.77
CA VAL A 58 3.80 -16.33 2.32
C VAL A 58 3.39 -17.78 2.26
N GLU A 59 3.07 -18.35 3.43
CA GLU A 59 2.66 -19.75 3.55
C GLU A 59 1.21 -19.95 3.07
N ASP A 60 0.30 -19.06 3.45
CA ASP A 60 -1.10 -19.06 3.01
C ASP A 60 -1.50 -17.71 2.37
N MET A 61 -1.85 -17.75 1.08
CA MET A 61 -2.33 -16.58 0.34
C MET A 61 -3.68 -16.05 0.85
N ASN A 62 -4.45 -16.88 1.57
CA ASN A 62 -5.69 -16.45 2.21
C ASN A 62 -5.44 -15.39 3.28
N ASP A 63 -4.30 -15.42 3.96
CA ASP A 63 -3.96 -14.42 4.99
C ASP A 63 -3.87 -13.02 4.38
N ILE A 64 -3.23 -12.89 3.22
CA ILE A 64 -3.12 -11.61 2.50
C ILE A 64 -4.48 -11.17 2.00
N THR A 65 -5.24 -12.09 1.40
CA THR A 65 -6.55 -11.80 0.83
C THR A 65 -7.48 -11.26 1.91
N ARG A 66 -7.52 -11.94 3.06
CA ARG A 66 -8.29 -11.53 4.23
C ARG A 66 -7.84 -10.18 4.78
N GLU A 67 -6.53 -9.93 4.88
CA GLU A 67 -6.01 -8.64 5.33
C GLU A 67 -6.49 -7.50 4.41
N ILE A 68 -6.41 -7.70 3.10
CA ILE A 68 -6.88 -6.74 2.10
C ILE A 68 -8.39 -6.50 2.25
N GLU A 69 -9.20 -7.54 2.36
CA GLU A 69 -10.66 -7.43 2.51
C GLU A 69 -11.05 -6.66 3.77
N ILE A 70 -10.40 -6.94 4.90
CA ILE A 70 -10.65 -6.23 6.16
C ILE A 70 -10.34 -4.74 5.98
N MET A 71 -9.17 -4.41 5.41
CA MET A 71 -8.78 -3.01 5.21
C MET A 71 -9.67 -2.28 4.20
N GLN A 72 -10.17 -2.95 3.16
CA GLN A 72 -11.09 -2.35 2.18
C GLN A 72 -12.44 -1.97 2.81
N ASN A 73 -12.90 -2.77 3.79
CA ASN A 73 -14.16 -2.55 4.49
C ASN A 73 -14.04 -1.61 5.70
N THR A 74 -12.82 -1.23 6.09
CA THR A 74 -12.58 -0.38 7.25
C THR A 74 -12.37 1.08 6.82
N LYS A 75 -13.39 1.92 7.01
CA LYS A 75 -13.34 3.36 6.70
C LYS A 75 -13.67 4.18 7.93
N HIS A 76 -12.63 4.66 8.62
CA HIS A 76 -12.81 5.44 9.85
C HIS A 76 -11.70 6.49 9.97
N PRO A 77 -11.99 7.73 10.41
CA PRO A 77 -11.01 8.84 10.46
C PRO A 77 -9.77 8.54 11.30
N ASN A 78 -9.88 7.68 12.31
CA ASN A 78 -8.77 7.31 13.18
C ASN A 78 -8.14 5.95 12.84
N VAL A 79 -8.51 5.34 11.71
CA VAL A 79 -7.99 4.04 11.28
C VAL A 79 -7.26 4.20 9.95
N ILE A 80 -6.13 3.51 9.82
CA ILE A 80 -5.35 3.48 8.59
C ILE A 80 -6.22 2.93 7.47
N THR A 81 -6.25 3.62 6.34
CA THR A 81 -7.07 3.25 5.18
C THR A 81 -6.18 2.77 4.04
N LEU A 82 -6.62 1.71 3.35
CA LEU A 82 -6.01 1.20 2.14
C LEU A 82 -6.44 2.03 0.93
N PHE A 83 -5.49 2.61 0.21
CA PHE A 83 -5.75 3.43 -0.96
C PHE A 83 -5.58 2.68 -2.27
N GLU A 84 -4.43 2.04 -2.44
CA GLU A 84 -4.07 1.35 -3.68
C GLU A 84 -3.40 0.02 -3.37
N ILE A 85 -3.62 -0.94 -4.26
CA ILE A 85 -2.96 -2.24 -4.25
C ILE A 85 -2.26 -2.40 -5.59
N TYR A 86 -0.98 -2.69 -5.52
CA TYR A 86 -0.15 -3.03 -6.67
C TYR A 86 0.20 -4.51 -6.57
N ASP A 87 -0.40 -5.30 -7.46
CA ASP A 87 -0.21 -6.74 -7.51
C ASP A 87 0.73 -7.10 -8.67
N GLU A 88 1.94 -7.56 -8.32
CA GLU A 88 2.96 -8.03 -9.25
C GLU A 88 3.17 -9.54 -9.11
N PRO A 89 3.78 -10.23 -10.10
CA PRO A 89 3.97 -11.68 -10.03
C PRO A 89 4.67 -12.19 -8.76
N LYS A 90 5.64 -11.43 -8.22
CA LYS A 90 6.44 -11.84 -7.05
C LYS A 90 6.11 -11.10 -5.75
N ARG A 91 5.41 -9.96 -5.83
CA ARG A 91 5.16 -9.09 -4.68
C ARG A 91 3.77 -8.48 -4.73
N ILE A 92 3.21 -8.21 -3.57
CA ILE A 92 2.02 -7.36 -3.42
C ILE A 92 2.45 -6.12 -2.65
N GLN A 93 2.01 -4.94 -3.08
CA GLN A 93 2.30 -3.70 -2.38
C GLN A 93 1.01 -2.98 -2.04
N ASN A 94 0.76 -2.80 -0.74
CA ASN A 94 -0.38 -2.07 -0.22
C ASN A 94 0.05 -0.66 0.13
N VAL A 95 -0.59 0.34 -0.48
CA VAL A 95 -0.40 1.75 -0.14
C VAL A 95 -1.44 2.15 0.87
N VAL A 96 -0.98 2.60 2.04
CA VAL A 96 -1.84 3.02 3.14
C VAL A 96 -1.45 4.42 3.62
N HIS A 97 -2.44 5.17 4.07
CA HIS A 97 -2.21 6.47 4.71
C HIS A 97 -3.26 6.65 5.83
N ARG A 98 -2.86 7.43 6.84
CA ARG A 98 -3.74 7.84 7.93
C ARG A 98 -4.13 9.28 7.63
N ASP A 99 -5.42 9.51 7.35
CA ASP A 99 -5.98 10.86 7.31
C ASP A 99 -5.81 11.49 8.70
N LEU A 100 -4.68 12.14 8.93
CA LEU A 100 -4.49 13.05 10.05
C LEU A 100 -5.12 14.37 9.62
N LYS A 101 -6.43 14.48 9.83
CA LYS A 101 -7.10 15.79 9.78
C LYS A 101 -6.52 16.72 10.84
#